data_AF-A0A2P5R4W0-F1
#
_entry.id   AF-A0A2P5R4W0-F1
#
_cell.length_a   1.000
_cell.length_b   1.000
_cell.length_c   1.000
_cell.angle_alpha   90.00
_cell.angle_beta   90.00
_cell.angle_gamma   90.00
#
_symmetry.space_group_name_H-M   'P 1'
#
loop_
_entity.id
_entity.type
_entity.pdbx_description
1 polymer ?
#
loop_
_entity_poly.entity_id
_entity_poly.type
_entity_poly.pdbx_seq_one_letter_code
_entity_poly.pdbx_strand_id
1 'polypeptide(L)'
;MEGCLAVNAEGKSGGLVLMWKASSMVEIQSYSSNHIYAMVHNEDDEPVRFTGFYGNADPNKRQCSWNMLRRVGRSVKEKWIIGGDFNAILDNAKKEGGLRKPIALVEDFREIVHELSMVDLKTDNGWFTWVNKREGLAMVKERLDHFLISAQDVNSFPFMETKVLRQSSSDHDAILLDTEGRKLGDKFRDPRLCFKYDVCWAKNEEAKNIIKEAWQSGT
;
A
#
# COMPACT_ATOMS: atom_id res chain seq x y z
N MET A 1 6.46 18.62 -5.40
CA MET A 1 6.08 17.34 -6.04
C MET A 1 6.97 17.25 -7.26
N GLU A 2 7.89 16.27 -7.34
CA GLU A 2 9.03 16.36 -8.27
C GLU A 2 9.24 15.12 -9.16
N GLY A 3 8.41 14.08 -9.02
CA GLY A 3 8.26 13.05 -10.05
C GLY A 3 6.95 12.29 -9.87
N CYS A 4 6.22 12.04 -10.96
CA CYS A 4 5.03 11.21 -10.94
C CYS A 4 4.74 10.56 -12.30
N LEU A 5 4.04 9.43 -12.25
CA LEU A 5 3.34 8.84 -13.38
C LEU A 5 1.88 8.64 -12.98
N ALA A 6 0.97 9.18 -13.78
CA ALA A 6 -0.47 8.95 -13.62
C ALA A 6 -1.00 8.16 -14.82
N VAL A 7 -1.71 7.07 -14.53
CA VAL A 7 -2.51 6.33 -15.50
C VAL A 7 -3.96 6.74 -15.30
N ASN A 8 -4.62 7.16 -16.39
CA ASN A 8 -5.98 7.67 -16.33
C ASN A 8 -6.97 6.59 -15.87
N ALA A 9 -8.00 7.04 -15.17
CA ALA A 9 -9.20 6.24 -14.90
C ALA A 9 -10.08 6.16 -16.15
N GLU A 10 -10.84 5.07 -16.26
CA GLU A 10 -11.92 4.94 -17.24
C GLU A 10 -13.25 5.31 -16.56
N GLY A 11 -13.73 6.53 -16.83
CA GLY A 11 -14.90 7.07 -16.15
C GLY A 11 -14.66 7.27 -14.65
N LYS A 12 -15.36 6.48 -13.82
CA LYS A 12 -15.24 6.53 -12.34
C LYS A 12 -14.41 5.37 -11.76
N SER A 13 -13.79 4.54 -12.61
CA SER A 13 -13.11 3.31 -12.17
C SER A 13 -11.68 3.25 -12.66
N GLY A 14 -10.82 2.65 -11.82
CA GLY A 14 -9.39 2.52 -12.09
C GLY A 14 -8.64 3.83 -11.91
N GLY A 15 -7.55 3.94 -12.67
CA GLY A 15 -6.55 4.97 -12.50
C GLY A 15 -5.53 4.57 -11.44
N LEU A 16 -4.27 4.89 -11.72
CA LEU A 16 -3.14 4.61 -10.83
C LEU A 16 -2.21 5.79 -10.83
N VAL A 17 -1.57 6.04 -9.68
CA VAL A 17 -0.52 7.04 -9.60
C VAL A 17 0.67 6.47 -8.84
N LEU A 18 1.86 6.67 -9.39
CA LEU A 18 3.12 6.47 -8.70
C LEU A 18 3.77 7.85 -8.55
N MET A 19 4.20 8.17 -7.34
CA MET A 19 4.81 9.47 -7.01
C MET A 19 6.11 9.24 -6.26
N TRP A 20 7.11 10.08 -6.52
CA TRP A 20 8.41 10.00 -5.87
C TRP A 20 9.02 11.39 -5.61
N LYS A 21 10.03 11.42 -4.75
CA LYS A 21 10.80 12.64 -4.42
C LYS A 21 11.81 12.93 -5.53
N ALA A 22 12.23 14.20 -5.73
CA ALA A 22 13.28 14.53 -6.70
C ALA A 22 14.58 13.78 -6.44
N SER A 23 14.91 13.54 -5.17
CA SER A 23 16.12 12.84 -4.77
C SER A 23 16.08 11.34 -5.10
N SER A 24 14.93 10.80 -5.51
CA SER A 24 14.78 9.39 -5.86
C SER A 24 14.87 9.22 -7.36
N MET A 25 15.80 8.37 -7.82
CA MET A 25 15.87 7.97 -9.21
C MET A 25 14.92 6.79 -9.45
N VAL A 26 13.87 7.05 -10.25
CA VAL A 26 12.83 6.07 -10.58
C VAL A 26 12.70 5.96 -12.10
N GLU A 27 12.86 4.75 -12.62
CA GLU A 27 12.70 4.44 -14.04
C GLU A 27 11.42 3.64 -14.27
N ILE A 28 10.45 4.24 -14.97
CA ILE A 28 9.23 3.54 -15.37
C ILE A 28 9.56 2.55 -16.48
N GLN A 29 9.21 1.29 -16.28
CA GLN A 29 9.50 0.19 -17.21
C GLN A 29 8.26 -0.16 -18.04
N SER A 30 7.11 -0.26 -17.39
CA SER A 30 5.82 -0.48 -18.06
C SER A 30 4.66 -0.09 -17.16
N TYR A 31 3.49 0.17 -17.74
CA TYR A 31 2.27 0.46 -16.99
C TYR A 31 1.03 0.04 -17.77
N SER A 32 -0.09 -0.03 -17.08
CA SER A 32 -1.44 -0.25 -17.63
C SER A 32 -2.48 0.28 -16.65
N SER A 33 -3.76 0.10 -16.94
CA SER A 33 -4.87 0.34 -16.00
C SER A 33 -4.75 -0.40 -14.66
N ASN A 34 -3.97 -1.48 -14.60
CA ASN A 34 -3.88 -2.37 -13.44
C ASN A 34 -2.50 -2.47 -12.81
N HIS A 35 -1.48 -1.79 -13.37
CA HIS A 35 -0.18 -1.73 -12.71
C HIS A 35 0.68 -0.54 -13.18
N ILE A 36 1.63 -0.16 -12.33
CA ILE A 36 2.81 0.62 -12.69
C ILE A 36 4.02 -0.19 -12.24
N TYR A 37 4.89 -0.55 -13.18
CA TYR A 37 6.14 -1.28 -12.93
C TYR A 37 7.32 -0.33 -13.13
N ALA A 38 8.15 -0.20 -12.10
CA ALA A 38 9.27 0.71 -12.06
C ALA A 38 10.51 0.05 -11.44
N MET A 39 11.67 0.58 -11.78
CA MET A 39 12.92 0.34 -11.09
C MET A 39 13.25 1.56 -10.23
N VAL A 40 13.52 1.32 -8.95
CA VAL A 40 13.88 2.35 -7.98
C VAL A 40 15.34 2.15 -7.63
N HIS A 41 16.17 3.15 -7.90
CA HIS A 41 17.60 3.10 -7.58
C HIS A 41 17.84 3.61 -6.17
N ASN A 42 18.66 2.88 -5.43
CA ASN A 42 19.18 3.30 -4.14
C ASN A 42 20.62 3.79 -4.35
N GLU A 43 21.02 4.86 -3.66
CA GLU A 43 22.34 5.49 -3.88
C GLU A 43 23.51 4.52 -3.56
N ASP A 44 23.32 3.62 -2.58
CA ASP A 44 24.36 2.72 -2.07
C ASP A 44 23.97 1.23 -2.08
N ASP A 45 22.85 0.84 -2.71
CA ASP A 45 22.34 -0.54 -2.72
C ASP A 45 21.80 -0.93 -4.10
N GLU A 46 21.66 -2.23 -4.32
CA GLU A 46 21.07 -2.79 -5.54
C GLU A 46 19.67 -2.20 -5.80
N PRO A 47 19.32 -1.90 -7.06
CA PRO A 47 18.00 -1.39 -7.41
C PRO A 47 16.88 -2.33 -6.96
N VAL A 48 15.75 -1.73 -6.61
CA VAL A 48 14.53 -2.47 -6.24
C VAL A 48 13.52 -2.33 -7.37
N ARG A 49 13.01 -3.45 -7.85
CA ARG A 49 11.84 -3.48 -8.72
C ARG A 49 10.59 -3.25 -7.86
N PHE A 50 9.81 -2.24 -8.22
CA PHE A 50 8.54 -1.95 -7.57
C PHE A 50 7.39 -2.13 -8.57
N THR A 51 6.35 -2.84 -8.16
CA THR A 51 5.09 -2.94 -8.91
C THR A 51 3.95 -2.39 -8.06
N GLY A 52 3.47 -1.20 -8.41
CA GLY A 52 2.19 -0.70 -7.93
C GLY A 52 1.08 -1.49 -8.63
N PHE A 53 0.26 -2.23 -7.88
CA PHE A 53 -0.71 -3.17 -8.42
C PHE A 53 -2.15 -2.78 -8.07
N TYR A 54 -3.05 -2.90 -9.04
CA TYR A 54 -4.49 -2.75 -8.86
C TYR A 54 -5.20 -3.95 -9.50
N GLY A 55 -5.46 -4.96 -8.68
CA GLY A 55 -6.10 -6.21 -9.07
C GLY A 55 -7.58 -6.03 -9.40
N ASN A 56 -8.10 -6.88 -10.29
CA ASN A 56 -9.49 -6.77 -10.71
C ASN A 56 -10.47 -7.11 -9.57
N ALA A 57 -11.41 -6.20 -9.30
CA ALA A 57 -12.46 -6.40 -8.31
C ALA A 57 -13.39 -7.58 -8.67
N ASP A 58 -13.65 -7.80 -9.98
CA ASP A 58 -14.41 -8.94 -10.48
C ASP A 58 -13.55 -10.22 -10.41
N PRO A 59 -13.91 -11.20 -9.57
CA PRO A 59 -13.16 -12.45 -9.43
C PRO A 59 -12.96 -13.19 -10.76
N ASN A 60 -13.91 -13.09 -11.69
CA ASN A 60 -13.83 -13.77 -12.99
C ASN A 60 -12.73 -13.19 -13.90
N LYS A 61 -12.27 -11.96 -13.62
CA LYS A 61 -11.24 -11.27 -14.39
C LYS A 61 -9.88 -11.23 -13.68
N ARG A 62 -9.76 -11.80 -12.47
CA ARG A 62 -8.51 -11.78 -11.70
C ARG A 62 -7.38 -12.53 -12.37
N GLN A 63 -7.68 -13.59 -13.12
CA GLN A 63 -6.66 -14.33 -13.86
C GLN A 63 -5.90 -13.43 -14.86
N CYS A 64 -6.54 -12.41 -15.43
CA CYS A 64 -5.83 -11.41 -16.24
C CYS A 64 -4.83 -10.59 -15.42
N SER A 65 -5.17 -10.27 -14.16
CA SER A 65 -4.28 -9.54 -13.25
C SER A 65 -3.10 -10.42 -12.82
N TRP A 66 -3.34 -11.70 -12.55
CA TRP A 66 -2.30 -12.69 -12.23
C TRP A 66 -1.36 -12.93 -13.40
N ASN A 67 -1.88 -13.07 -14.62
CA ASN A 67 -1.06 -13.21 -15.83
C ASN A 67 -0.16 -12.00 -16.07
N MET A 68 -0.62 -10.80 -15.72
CA MET A 68 0.21 -9.60 -15.75
C MET A 68 1.38 -9.71 -14.75
N LEU A 69 1.12 -10.11 -13.51
CA LEU A 69 2.18 -10.33 -12.52
C LEU A 69 3.17 -11.41 -12.96
N ARG A 70 2.70 -12.53 -13.55
CA ARG A 70 3.58 -13.56 -14.15
C ARG A 70 4.49 -12.98 -15.22
N ARG A 71 3.95 -12.12 -16.09
CA ARG A 71 4.73 -11.48 -17.16
C ARG A 71 5.80 -10.55 -16.59
N VAL A 72 5.46 -9.74 -15.59
CA VAL A 72 6.44 -8.87 -14.91
C VAL A 72 7.49 -9.73 -14.21
N GLY A 73 7.07 -10.70 -13.40
CA GLY A 73 7.97 -11.57 -12.62
C GLY A 73 9.00 -12.32 -13.46
N ARG A 74 8.64 -12.75 -14.68
CA ARG A 74 9.59 -13.38 -15.63
C ARG A 74 10.74 -12.47 -16.05
N SER A 75 10.59 -11.15 -15.94
CA SER A 75 11.59 -10.16 -16.33
C SER A 75 12.41 -9.63 -15.15
N VAL A 76 11.97 -9.88 -13.91
CA VAL A 76 12.62 -9.36 -12.71
C VAL A 76 13.86 -10.18 -12.39
N LYS A 77 14.99 -9.51 -12.18
CA LYS A 77 16.26 -10.12 -11.75
C LYS A 77 16.77 -9.57 -10.42
N GLU A 78 16.33 -8.38 -10.08
CA GLU A 78 16.65 -7.65 -8.86
C GLU A 78 15.61 -7.92 -7.77
N LYS A 79 15.79 -7.29 -6.59
CA LYS A 79 14.83 -7.40 -5.48
C LYS A 79 13.45 -6.94 -5.94
N TRP A 80 12.40 -7.72 -5.67
CA TRP A 80 11.04 -7.36 -6.12
C TRP A 80 10.07 -7.12 -4.97
N ILE A 81 9.40 -5.97 -5.03
CA ILE A 81 8.30 -5.60 -4.15
C ILE A 81 7.06 -5.30 -5.00
N ILE A 82 5.94 -5.89 -4.64
CA ILE A 82 4.62 -5.62 -5.23
C ILE A 82 3.76 -5.01 -4.13
N GLY A 83 3.18 -3.84 -4.38
CA GLY A 83 2.34 -3.14 -3.41
C GLY A 83 1.04 -2.65 -4.04
N GLY A 84 -0.07 -2.79 -3.34
CA GLY A 84 -1.34 -2.19 -3.73
C GLY A 84 -2.55 -3.02 -3.36
N ASP A 85 -3.68 -2.73 -4.02
CA ASP A 85 -4.96 -3.40 -3.82
C ASP A 85 -5.05 -4.62 -4.72
N PHE A 86 -5.05 -5.82 -4.12
CA PHE A 86 -5.18 -7.08 -4.83
C PHE A 86 -6.64 -7.47 -5.07
N ASN A 87 -7.59 -6.78 -4.43
CA ASN A 87 -9.00 -7.15 -4.34
C ASN A 87 -9.22 -8.59 -3.86
N ALA A 88 -8.24 -9.23 -3.20
CA ALA A 88 -8.27 -10.62 -2.79
C ALA A 88 -7.71 -10.78 -1.38
N ILE A 89 -8.17 -11.82 -0.67
CA ILE A 89 -7.72 -12.15 0.68
C ILE A 89 -6.92 -13.46 0.66
N LEU A 90 -5.82 -13.52 1.42
CA LEU A 90 -5.01 -14.73 1.57
C LEU A 90 -5.57 -15.72 2.60
N ASP A 91 -6.51 -15.31 3.44
CA ASP A 91 -7.18 -16.18 4.39
C ASP A 91 -8.55 -15.60 4.72
N ASN A 92 -9.55 -16.44 5.02
CA ASN A 92 -10.84 -15.96 5.52
C ASN A 92 -10.73 -15.27 6.89
N ALA A 93 -9.67 -15.51 7.67
CA ALA A 93 -9.32 -14.71 8.84
C ALA A 93 -8.91 -13.27 8.51
N LYS A 94 -8.74 -12.93 7.22
CA LYS A 94 -8.56 -11.56 6.72
C LYS A 94 -9.90 -10.90 6.34
N LYS A 95 -11.02 -11.47 6.77
CA LYS A 95 -12.36 -10.94 6.57
C LYS A 95 -13.18 -10.99 7.86
N GLU A 96 -13.90 -9.91 8.13
CA GLU A 96 -14.85 -9.80 9.23
C GLU A 96 -16.23 -9.38 8.69
N GLY A 97 -17.28 -10.04 9.15
CA GLY A 97 -18.65 -9.80 8.69
C GLY A 97 -18.98 -10.38 7.31
N GLY A 98 -20.28 -10.53 7.04
CA GLY A 98 -20.80 -11.12 5.81
C GLY A 98 -20.42 -12.60 5.63
N LEU A 99 -20.61 -13.11 4.41
CA LEU A 99 -20.30 -14.50 4.07
C LEU A 99 -18.79 -14.67 3.83
N ARG A 100 -18.26 -15.83 4.24
CA ARG A 100 -16.88 -16.24 3.92
C ARG A 100 -16.67 -16.25 2.40
N LYS A 101 -15.46 -15.91 1.95
CA LYS A 101 -15.10 -16.05 0.53
C LYS A 101 -15.03 -17.54 0.17
N PRO A 102 -15.49 -17.93 -1.03
CA PRO A 102 -15.27 -19.27 -1.56
C PRO A 102 -13.80 -19.65 -1.47
N ILE A 103 -13.51 -20.89 -1.06
CA ILE A 103 -12.14 -21.38 -0.88
C ILE A 103 -11.34 -21.23 -2.19
N ALA A 104 -11.95 -21.54 -3.33
CA ALA A 104 -11.32 -21.37 -4.65
C ALA A 104 -10.75 -19.95 -4.85
N LEU A 105 -11.47 -18.89 -4.46
CA LEU A 105 -10.97 -17.51 -4.64
C LEU A 105 -9.82 -17.16 -3.69
N VAL A 106 -9.74 -17.82 -2.53
CA VAL A 106 -8.63 -17.65 -1.59
C VAL A 106 -7.40 -18.41 -2.09
N GLU A 107 -7.61 -19.64 -2.56
CA GLU A 107 -6.54 -20.46 -3.15
C GLU A 107 -5.99 -19.85 -4.44
N ASP A 108 -6.85 -19.29 -5.32
CA ASP A 108 -6.41 -18.56 -6.52
C ASP A 108 -5.36 -17.47 -6.20
N PHE A 109 -5.52 -16.75 -5.08
CA PHE A 109 -4.55 -15.74 -4.67
C PHE A 109 -3.31 -16.35 -4.01
N ARG A 110 -3.47 -17.41 -3.21
CA ARG A 110 -2.32 -18.15 -2.63
C ARG A 110 -1.44 -18.77 -3.70
N GLU A 111 -2.05 -19.33 -4.75
CA GLU A 111 -1.36 -19.94 -5.87
C GLU A 111 -0.45 -18.95 -6.59
N ILE A 112 -0.93 -17.75 -6.92
CA ILE A 112 -0.08 -16.76 -7.60
C ILE A 112 1.05 -16.24 -6.68
N VAL A 113 0.79 -16.08 -5.38
CA VAL A 113 1.83 -15.69 -4.40
C VAL A 113 2.90 -16.78 -4.32
N HIS A 114 2.49 -18.05 -4.26
CA HIS A 114 3.39 -19.19 -4.22
C HIS A 114 4.16 -19.37 -5.54
N GLU A 115 3.48 -19.29 -6.69
CA GLU A 115 4.07 -19.40 -8.03
C GLU A 115 5.18 -18.37 -8.25
N LEU A 116 4.96 -17.13 -7.79
CA LEU A 116 5.94 -16.06 -7.88
C LEU A 116 6.99 -16.08 -6.76
N SER A 117 6.93 -17.06 -5.85
CA SER A 117 7.82 -17.18 -4.69
C SER A 117 7.84 -15.89 -3.84
N MET A 118 6.66 -15.34 -3.62
CA MET A 118 6.45 -14.10 -2.88
C MET A 118 6.00 -14.39 -1.45
N VAL A 119 6.32 -13.46 -0.54
CA VAL A 119 5.93 -13.48 0.86
C VAL A 119 5.06 -12.26 1.13
N ASP A 120 3.87 -12.47 1.72
CA ASP A 120 3.02 -11.39 2.21
C ASP A 120 3.60 -10.77 3.48
N LEU A 121 3.90 -9.47 3.42
CA LEU A 121 4.36 -8.72 4.57
C LEU A 121 3.19 -8.47 5.52
N LYS A 122 3.31 -8.94 6.75
CA LYS A 122 2.29 -8.77 7.77
C LYS A 122 2.40 -7.38 8.39
N THR A 123 1.25 -6.73 8.58
CA THR A 123 1.13 -5.46 9.30
C THR A 123 1.06 -5.71 10.80
N ASP A 124 1.84 -4.95 11.57
CA ASP A 124 1.92 -5.07 13.03
C ASP A 124 0.64 -4.57 13.72
N ASN A 125 -0.10 -3.68 13.06
CA ASN A 125 -1.38 -3.15 13.51
C ASN A 125 -2.35 -2.97 12.32
N GLY A 126 -3.66 -2.99 12.60
CA GLY A 126 -4.67 -2.80 11.56
C GLY A 126 -4.74 -3.98 10.59
N TRP A 127 -5.47 -5.03 10.97
CA TRP A 127 -5.52 -6.26 10.19
C TRP A 127 -6.32 -6.15 8.89
N PHE A 128 -7.21 -5.15 8.78
CA PHE A 128 -8.07 -4.88 7.63
C PHE A 128 -7.70 -3.55 6.98
N THR A 129 -7.81 -3.50 5.67
CA THR A 129 -7.46 -2.31 4.86
C THR A 129 -8.66 -1.77 4.10
N TRP A 130 -9.80 -2.46 4.09
CA TRP A 130 -11.03 -2.01 3.44
C TRP A 130 -12.25 -2.20 4.34
N VAL A 131 -13.22 -1.28 4.24
CA VAL A 131 -14.53 -1.39 4.89
C VAL A 131 -15.65 -0.94 3.95
N ASN A 132 -16.76 -1.67 3.92
CA ASN A 132 -17.92 -1.34 3.07
C ASN A 132 -18.74 -0.11 3.52
N LYS A 133 -18.29 0.60 4.57
CA LYS A 133 -18.95 1.76 5.20
C LYS A 133 -20.41 1.55 5.63
N ARG A 134 -20.82 0.30 5.88
CA ARG A 134 -22.13 -0.02 6.47
C ARG A 134 -22.01 -0.17 7.98
N GLU A 135 -23.14 0.01 8.67
CA GLU A 135 -23.21 -0.08 10.13
C GLU A 135 -23.69 -1.44 10.63
N GLY A 136 -23.39 -1.73 11.90
CA GLY A 136 -23.87 -2.92 12.60
C GLY A 136 -23.50 -4.24 11.92
N LEU A 137 -24.46 -5.18 11.86
CA LEU A 137 -24.27 -6.51 11.29
C LEU A 137 -24.03 -6.51 9.77
N ALA A 138 -24.31 -5.39 9.09
CA ALA A 138 -24.04 -5.24 7.66
C ALA A 138 -22.61 -4.75 7.38
N MET A 139 -21.86 -4.35 8.42
CA MET A 139 -20.46 -3.94 8.28
C MET A 139 -19.61 -5.13 7.86
N VAL A 140 -18.79 -4.90 6.84
CA VAL A 140 -17.81 -5.88 6.35
C VAL A 140 -16.45 -5.22 6.26
N LYS A 141 -15.43 -5.90 6.76
CA LYS A 141 -14.03 -5.50 6.65
C LYS A 141 -13.21 -6.59 5.97
N GLU A 142 -12.30 -6.20 5.10
CA GLU A 142 -11.39 -7.11 4.38
C GLU A 142 -9.98 -6.55 4.37
N ARG A 143 -8.96 -7.41 4.31
CA ARG A 143 -7.59 -7.00 3.97
C ARG A 143 -7.37 -7.25 2.49
N LEU A 144 -7.50 -6.20 1.69
CA LEU A 144 -7.36 -6.26 0.23
C LEU A 144 -6.01 -5.73 -0.24
N ASP A 145 -5.38 -4.89 0.58
CA ASP A 145 -4.14 -4.22 0.27
C ASP A 145 -2.96 -4.97 0.90
N HIS A 146 -1.95 -5.26 0.07
CA HIS A 146 -0.80 -6.07 0.47
C HIS A 146 0.50 -5.46 -0.07
N PHE A 147 1.58 -5.65 0.71
CA PHE A 147 2.93 -5.64 0.17
C PHE A 147 3.42 -7.08 0.12
N LEU A 148 3.84 -7.51 -1.06
CA LEU A 148 4.50 -8.78 -1.28
C LEU A 148 5.96 -8.53 -1.62
N ILE A 149 6.86 -9.33 -1.06
CA ILE A 149 8.29 -9.30 -1.39
C ILE A 149 8.76 -10.67 -1.85
N SER A 150 9.70 -10.73 -2.78
CA SER A 150 10.33 -12.00 -3.17
C SER A 150 10.99 -12.66 -1.96
N ALA A 151 10.74 -13.97 -1.77
CA ALA A 151 11.17 -14.70 -0.59
C ALA A 151 12.69 -14.65 -0.35
N GLN A 152 13.47 -14.64 -1.43
CA GLN A 152 14.93 -14.56 -1.38
C GLN A 152 15.45 -13.19 -0.89
N ASP A 153 14.64 -12.13 -1.04
CA ASP A 153 15.05 -10.74 -0.78
C ASP A 153 14.57 -10.22 0.58
N VAL A 154 13.75 -11.01 1.31
CA VAL A 154 13.26 -10.68 2.66
C VAL A 154 14.41 -10.29 3.59
N ASN A 155 15.51 -11.04 3.54
CA ASN A 155 16.67 -10.82 4.41
C ASN A 155 17.50 -9.59 4.04
N SER A 156 17.27 -9.00 2.86
CA SER A 156 17.90 -7.73 2.48
C SER A 156 17.30 -6.53 3.22
N PHE A 157 16.12 -6.69 3.83
CA PHE A 157 15.45 -5.64 4.60
C PHE A 157 15.19 -6.09 6.05
N PRO A 158 16.25 -6.29 6.87
CA PRO A 158 16.15 -6.92 8.18
C PRO A 158 15.32 -6.14 9.20
N PHE A 159 15.12 -4.84 8.98
CA PHE A 159 14.37 -3.95 9.86
C PHE A 159 13.03 -3.52 9.27
N MET A 160 12.60 -4.09 8.14
CA MET A 160 11.38 -3.62 7.49
C MET A 160 10.16 -3.73 8.39
N GLU A 161 9.29 -2.72 8.32
CA GLU A 161 8.06 -2.64 9.10
C GLU A 161 6.90 -2.27 8.16
N THR A 162 5.71 -2.85 8.40
CA THR A 162 4.50 -2.42 7.70
C THR A 162 3.42 -1.93 8.66
N LYS A 163 2.77 -0.83 8.29
CA LYS A 163 1.76 -0.15 9.10
C LYS A 163 0.52 0.16 8.29
N VAL A 164 -0.64 0.14 8.94
CA VAL A 164 -1.87 0.65 8.33
C VAL A 164 -2.20 2.05 8.84
N LEU A 165 -2.39 2.98 7.91
CA LEU A 165 -2.66 4.39 8.14
C LEU A 165 -4.14 4.68 7.83
N ARG A 166 -4.92 4.92 8.89
CA ARG A 166 -6.37 5.16 8.79
C ARG A 166 -6.68 6.34 7.88
N GLN A 167 -7.62 6.16 6.95
CA GLN A 167 -8.09 7.22 6.04
C GLN A 167 -9.54 7.59 6.36
N SER A 168 -9.84 8.88 6.44
CA SER A 168 -11.21 9.37 6.72
C SER A 168 -12.07 9.49 5.46
N SER A 169 -11.45 9.73 4.30
CA SER A 169 -12.12 10.01 3.03
C SER A 169 -12.18 8.83 2.06
N SER A 170 -11.54 7.71 2.40
CA SER A 170 -11.47 6.50 1.59
C SER A 170 -12.20 5.34 2.30
N ASP A 171 -12.67 4.37 1.54
CA ASP A 171 -13.10 3.07 2.08
C ASP A 171 -11.92 2.10 2.26
N HIS A 172 -10.76 2.45 1.68
CA HIS A 172 -9.47 1.84 1.96
C HIS A 172 -8.63 2.66 2.93
N ASP A 173 -7.91 1.97 3.82
CA ASP A 173 -6.80 2.53 4.58
C ASP A 173 -5.50 2.37 3.81
N ALA A 174 -4.60 3.36 3.92
CA ALA A 174 -3.31 3.28 3.26
C ALA A 174 -2.40 2.30 4.01
N ILE A 175 -1.60 1.53 3.28
CA ILE A 175 -0.53 0.70 3.85
C ILE A 175 0.82 1.37 3.61
N LEU A 176 1.67 1.39 4.62
CA LEU A 176 3.03 1.92 4.57
C LEU A 176 4.00 0.76 4.74
N LEU A 177 4.96 0.65 3.83
CA LEU A 177 6.16 -0.18 3.97
C LEU A 177 7.34 0.75 4.24
N ASP A 178 7.99 0.54 5.38
CA ASP A 178 9.26 1.16 5.74
C ASP A 178 10.35 0.11 5.61
N THR A 179 11.22 0.24 4.61
CA THR A 179 12.29 -0.73 4.32
C THR A 179 13.49 -0.60 5.25
N GLU A 180 13.62 0.54 5.94
CA GLU A 180 14.72 0.80 6.88
C GLU A 180 14.30 0.62 8.34
N GLY A 181 12.99 0.79 8.61
CA GLY A 181 12.36 0.62 9.92
C GLY A 181 13.13 1.27 11.06
N ARG A 182 13.25 0.54 12.17
CA ARG A 182 13.96 1.02 13.38
C ARG A 182 15.31 0.33 13.50
N LYS A 183 16.40 1.05 13.27
CA LYS A 183 17.75 0.54 13.48
C LYS A 183 18.05 0.50 14.98
N LEU A 184 18.84 -0.47 15.42
CA LEU A 184 19.30 -0.57 16.81
C LEU A 184 20.13 0.68 17.15
N GLY A 185 19.56 1.63 17.89
CA GLY A 185 20.19 2.92 18.22
C GLY A 185 19.34 4.16 17.90
N ASP A 186 18.25 4.01 17.14
CA ASP A 186 17.30 5.12 16.95
C ASP A 186 16.63 5.45 18.27
N LYS A 187 16.92 6.64 18.81
CA LYS A 187 16.29 7.14 20.03
C LYS A 187 14.78 7.10 19.86
N PHE A 188 14.05 6.57 20.84
CA PHE A 188 12.61 6.73 20.95
C PHE A 188 12.24 8.20 20.79
N ARG A 189 11.81 8.61 19.59
CA ARG A 189 11.01 9.83 19.45
C ARG A 189 9.67 9.47 20.04
N ASP A 190 9.46 9.89 21.29
CA ASP A 190 8.15 9.82 21.91
C ASP A 190 7.13 10.42 20.92
N PRO A 191 6.13 9.65 20.45
CA PRO A 191 5.13 10.14 19.51
C PRO A 191 4.41 11.40 20.01
N ARG A 192 4.38 11.64 21.33
CA ARG A 192 3.85 12.86 21.96
C ARG A 192 4.72 14.10 21.71
N LEU A 193 6.00 13.91 21.39
CA LEU A 193 6.94 14.99 21.04
C LEU A 193 6.93 15.32 19.54
N CYS A 194 6.25 14.51 18.72
CA CYS A 194 6.02 14.85 17.31
C CYS A 194 4.71 15.62 17.19
N PHE A 195 4.82 16.95 17.07
CA PHE A 195 3.69 17.76 16.64
C PHE A 195 3.19 17.26 15.28
N LYS A 196 1.97 16.73 15.25
CA LYS A 196 1.28 16.34 14.02
C LYS A 196 0.15 17.31 13.79
N TYR A 197 0.02 17.75 12.56
CA TYR A 197 -1.00 18.68 12.12
C TYR A 197 -1.51 18.25 10.76
N ASP A 198 -2.83 18.28 10.57
CA ASP A 198 -3.45 17.97 9.29
C ASP A 198 -3.41 19.23 8.40
N VAL A 199 -2.75 19.11 7.24
CA VAL A 199 -2.57 20.21 6.28
C VAL A 199 -3.92 20.77 5.80
N CYS A 200 -5.01 20.00 5.87
CA CYS A 200 -6.35 20.51 5.56
C CYS A 200 -6.77 21.66 6.48
N TRP A 201 -6.31 21.67 7.72
CA TRP A 201 -6.59 22.75 8.68
C TRP A 201 -5.89 24.05 8.26
N ALA A 202 -4.82 23.98 7.44
CA ALA A 202 -4.11 25.19 6.98
C ALA A 202 -4.89 25.90 5.88
N LYS A 203 -5.92 25.26 5.33
CA LYS A 203 -6.81 25.81 4.32
C LYS A 203 -8.14 26.27 4.92
N ASN A 204 -8.42 25.95 6.18
CA ASN A 204 -9.63 26.37 6.87
C ASN A 204 -9.37 27.70 7.60
N GLU A 205 -10.06 28.76 7.17
CA GLU A 205 -9.92 30.12 7.74
C GLU A 205 -10.36 30.20 9.21
N GLU A 206 -11.37 29.45 9.62
CA GLU A 206 -11.82 29.38 11.02
C GLU A 206 -10.74 28.74 11.89
N ALA A 207 -10.15 27.63 11.43
CA ALA A 207 -9.04 26.97 12.13
C ALA A 207 -7.82 27.91 12.27
N LYS A 208 -7.49 28.68 11.22
CA LYS A 208 -6.42 29.69 11.30
C LYS A 208 -6.70 30.75 12.36
N ASN A 209 -7.93 31.26 12.42
CA ASN A 209 -8.32 32.28 13.38
C ASN A 209 -8.23 31.75 14.82
N ILE A 210 -8.75 30.54 15.07
CA ILE A 210 -8.66 29.88 16.38
C ILE A 210 -7.19 29.69 16.80
N ILE A 211 -6.34 29.18 15.91
CA ILE A 211 -4.92 28.97 16.19
C ILE A 211 -4.21 30.29 16.49
N LYS A 212 -4.51 31.34 15.71
CA LYS A 212 -3.93 32.67 15.88
C LYS A 212 -4.34 33.30 17.21
N GLU A 213 -5.62 33.23 17.56
CA GLU A 213 -6.14 33.72 18.85
C GLU A 213 -5.54 32.95 20.02
N ALA A 214 -5.49 31.61 19.93
CA ALA A 214 -4.89 30.77 20.96
C ALA A 214 -3.40 31.13 21.20
N TRP A 215 -2.61 31.30 20.14
CA TRP A 215 -1.20 31.69 20.25
C TRP A 215 -0.97 33.13 20.73
N GLN A 216 -1.91 34.04 20.48
CA GLN A 216 -1.86 35.40 21.01
C GLN A 216 -2.31 35.48 22.47
N SER A 217 -3.12 34.51 22.92
CA SER A 217 -3.65 34.43 24.29
C SER A 217 -2.77 33.65 25.28
N GLY A 218 -1.68 33.04 24.82
CA GLY A 218 -0.76 32.28 25.69
C GLY A 218 0.21 33.17 26.45
N THR A 219 -0.05 33.41 27.74
CA THR A 219 0.97 33.71 28.78
C THR A 219 1.66 32.44 29.24
#